data_AF-A0A7W0PLF4-F1
#
_entry.id   AF-A0A7W0PLF4-F1
#
_cell.length_a   1.000
_cell.length_b   1.000
_cell.length_c   1.000
_cell.angle_alpha   90.00
_cell.angle_beta   90.00
_cell.angle_gamma   90.00
#
_symmetry.space_group_name_H-M   'P 1'
#
loop_
_entity.id
_entity.type
_entity.pdbx_description
1 polymer ?
#
loop_
_entity_poly.entity_id
_entity_poly.type
_entity_poly.pdbx_seq_one_letter_code
_entity_poly.pdbx_strand_id
1 'polypeptide(L)'
;MSDAKTLPIAAAVRPHGGIEKGLHRVLDVDFDVGQNRTQAGRSTENLVWVRKLALNLLRLEPTHKHGIKATRLQAGWDHDYLLRVLGAMERYALQSPLGDAPISAPPPR
;
A
#
# COMPACT_ATOMS: atom_id res chain seq x y z
N MET A 1 -45.80 2.51 -0.27
CA MET A 1 -44.62 1.64 -0.43
C MET A 1 -43.42 2.56 -0.55
N SER A 2 -42.59 2.62 0.49
CA SER A 2 -41.53 3.61 0.65
C SER A 2 -40.33 3.19 -0.18
N ASP A 3 -40.11 3.88 -1.30
CA ASP A 3 -38.91 3.69 -2.11
C ASP A 3 -37.69 4.20 -1.35
N ALA A 4 -37.04 3.24 -0.69
CA ALA A 4 -35.61 2.99 -0.75
C ALA A 4 -34.72 4.24 -0.64
N LYS A 5 -34.63 4.80 0.57
CA LYS A 5 -33.38 5.34 1.09
C LYS A 5 -32.36 4.21 1.24
N THR A 6 -31.81 3.72 0.13
CA THR A 6 -30.60 2.88 0.11
C THR A 6 -29.43 3.81 -0.21
N LEU A 7 -29.16 4.75 0.68
CA LEU A 7 -28.04 4.75 1.63
C LEU A 7 -26.66 4.85 0.91
N PRO A 8 -25.91 5.96 1.11
CA PRO A 8 -24.64 6.31 0.45
C PRO A 8 -23.54 5.24 0.53
N ILE A 9 -23.73 4.22 1.36
CA ILE A 9 -22.90 3.03 1.49
C ILE A 9 -22.79 2.28 0.16
N ALA A 10 -23.88 2.10 -0.59
CA ALA A 10 -23.85 1.37 -1.87
C ALA A 10 -22.97 2.07 -2.92
N ALA A 11 -22.93 3.41 -2.90
CA ALA A 11 -22.09 4.23 -3.77
C ALA A 11 -20.61 4.19 -3.36
N ALA A 12 -20.30 4.05 -2.06
CA ALA A 12 -18.93 3.92 -1.55
C ALA A 12 -18.35 2.50 -1.70
N VAL A 13 -19.18 1.46 -1.63
CA VAL A 13 -18.76 0.05 -1.76
C VAL A 13 -18.22 -0.27 -3.16
N ARG A 14 -18.76 0.36 -4.22
CA ARG A 14 -18.32 0.12 -5.60
C ARG A 14 -16.88 0.57 -5.90
N PRO A 15 -16.47 1.82 -5.59
CA PRO A 15 -15.09 2.24 -5.74
C PRO A 15 -14.17 1.53 -4.74
N HIS A 16 -14.66 1.21 -3.53
CA HIS A 16 -13.90 0.45 -2.55
C HIS A 16 -13.48 -0.93 -3.10
N GLY A 17 -14.42 -1.66 -3.71
CA GLY A 17 -14.10 -2.93 -4.37
C GLY A 17 -13.14 -2.80 -5.55
N GLY A 18 -13.08 -1.64 -6.22
CA GLY A 18 -12.08 -1.35 -7.26
C GLY A 18 -10.67 -1.14 -6.70
N ILE A 19 -10.57 -0.41 -5.59
CA ILE A 19 -9.32 -0.17 -4.86
C ILE A 19 -8.77 -1.50 -4.31
N GLU A 20 -9.64 -2.32 -3.72
CA GLU A 20 -9.29 -3.64 -3.20
C GLU A 20 -8.86 -4.60 -4.31
N LYS A 21 -9.57 -4.64 -5.44
CA LYS A 21 -9.16 -5.45 -6.60
C LYS A 21 -7.80 -5.04 -7.16
N GLY A 22 -7.51 -3.74 -7.22
CA GLY A 22 -6.21 -3.23 -7.67
C GLY A 22 -5.08 -3.57 -6.70
N LEU A 23 -5.33 -3.39 -5.40
CA LEU A 23 -4.39 -3.76 -4.34
C LEU A 23 -4.14 -5.27 -4.32
N HIS A 24 -5.19 -6.08 -4.45
CA HIS A 24 -5.09 -7.54 -4.49
C HIS A 24 -4.29 -8.01 -5.70
N ARG A 25 -4.47 -7.40 -6.89
CA ARG A 25 -3.66 -7.71 -8.07
C ARG A 25 -2.17 -7.45 -7.85
N VAL A 26 -1.81 -6.33 -7.22
CA VAL A 26 -0.41 -6.01 -6.88
C VAL A 26 0.12 -6.98 -5.82
N LEU A 27 -0.67 -7.30 -4.81
CA LEU A 27 -0.28 -8.26 -3.77
C LEU A 27 -0.11 -9.68 -4.33
N ASP A 28 -0.99 -10.13 -5.22
CA ASP A 28 -0.93 -11.48 -5.78
C ASP A 28 0.18 -11.64 -6.82
N VAL A 29 0.38 -10.65 -7.70
CA VAL A 29 1.31 -10.75 -8.83
C VAL A 29 2.70 -10.19 -8.52
N ASP A 30 2.77 -9.03 -7.87
CA ASP A 30 4.06 -8.38 -7.59
C ASP A 30 4.67 -8.85 -6.28
N PHE A 31 3.85 -9.30 -5.31
CA PHE A 31 4.32 -9.87 -4.03
C PHE A 31 4.25 -11.39 -3.94
N ASP A 32 3.74 -12.07 -4.96
CA ASP A 32 3.64 -13.53 -5.06
C ASP A 32 2.91 -14.18 -3.86
N VAL A 33 1.84 -13.53 -3.40
CA VAL A 33 1.05 -13.99 -2.25
C VAL A 33 0.37 -15.33 -2.55
N GLY A 34 -0.05 -15.58 -3.79
CA GLY A 34 -0.74 -16.80 -4.18
C GLY A 34 0.08 -18.08 -3.93
N GLN A 35 1.42 -17.98 -3.99
CA GLN A 35 2.33 -19.11 -3.80
C GLN A 35 2.85 -19.25 -2.36
N ASN A 36 2.50 -18.32 -1.48
CA ASN A 36 3.03 -18.24 -0.13
C ASN A 36 2.31 -19.22 0.82
N ARG A 37 2.99 -20.31 1.20
CA ARG A 37 2.46 -21.38 2.08
C ARG A 37 2.46 -21.04 3.58
N THR A 38 2.30 -19.78 3.94
CA THR A 38 2.25 -19.38 5.36
C THR A 38 0.93 -19.82 5.96
N GLN A 39 0.94 -20.93 6.69
CA GLN A 39 -0.25 -21.56 7.27
C GLN A 39 -0.12 -21.74 8.79
N ALA A 40 0.57 -20.81 9.47
CA ALA A 40 0.73 -20.83 10.92
C ALA A 40 0.13 -19.57 11.55
N GLY A 41 -0.87 -19.74 12.43
CA GLY A 41 -1.47 -18.66 13.22
C GLY A 41 -1.94 -17.46 12.38
N ARG A 42 -1.57 -16.24 12.79
CA ARG A 42 -1.92 -14.96 12.12
C ARG A 42 -0.90 -14.53 11.06
N SER A 43 -0.03 -15.44 10.59
CA SER A 43 1.06 -15.12 9.65
C SER A 43 0.56 -14.50 8.33
N THR A 44 -0.55 -15.01 7.79
CA THR A 44 -1.16 -14.47 6.56
C THR A 44 -1.58 -13.01 6.74
N GLU A 45 -2.27 -12.69 7.83
CA GLU A 45 -2.73 -11.34 8.14
C GLU A 45 -1.55 -10.38 8.35
N ASN A 46 -0.56 -10.80 9.16
CA ASN A 46 0.65 -10.03 9.41
C ASN A 46 1.40 -9.72 8.11
N LEU A 47 1.55 -10.72 7.23
CA LEU A 47 2.23 -10.54 5.96
C LEU A 47 1.45 -9.65 5.00
N VAL A 48 0.12 -9.65 5.02
CA VAL A 48 -0.68 -8.69 4.26
C VAL A 48 -0.36 -7.26 4.69
N TRP A 49 -0.28 -6.99 5.99
CA TRP A 49 0.08 -5.68 6.51
C TRP A 49 1.51 -5.27 6.12
N VAL A 50 2.48 -6.17 6.26
CA VAL A 50 3.87 -5.93 5.87
C VAL A 50 3.98 -5.61 4.37
N ARG A 51 3.26 -6.34 3.52
CA ARG A 51 3.27 -6.10 2.06
C ARG A 51 2.61 -4.77 1.70
N LYS A 52 1.52 -4.39 2.38
CA LYS A 52 0.91 -3.06 2.22
C LYS A 52 1.88 -1.95 2.60
N LEU A 53 2.60 -2.11 3.72
CA LEU A 53 3.63 -1.16 4.14
C LEU A 53 4.73 -1.05 3.10
N ALA A 54 5.28 -2.18 2.64
CA ALA A 54 6.31 -2.20 1.61
C ALA A 54 5.85 -1.54 0.31
N LEU A 55 4.62 -1.82 -0.14
CA LEU A 55 4.03 -1.17 -1.32
C LEU A 55 3.96 0.35 -1.17
N ASN A 56 3.53 0.84 0.00
CA ASN A 56 3.44 2.27 0.26
C ASN A 56 4.83 2.93 0.26
N LEU A 57 5.83 2.31 0.88
CA LEU A 57 7.21 2.80 0.87
C LEU A 57 7.80 2.85 -0.55
N LEU A 58 7.56 1.81 -1.35
CA LEU A 58 8.00 1.75 -2.75
C LEU A 58 7.35 2.84 -3.61
N ARG A 59 6.09 3.21 -3.33
CA ARG A 59 5.39 4.32 -4.02
C ARG A 59 5.87 5.71 -3.59
N LEU A 60 6.36 5.84 -2.37
CA LEU A 60 6.92 7.10 -1.86
C LEU A 60 8.36 7.34 -2.34
N GLU A 61 9.04 6.32 -2.88
CA GLU A 61 10.40 6.45 -3.40
C GLU A 61 10.36 6.94 -4.86
N PRO A 62 10.79 8.20 -5.13
CA PRO A 62 10.55 8.85 -6.43
C PRO A 62 11.57 8.46 -7.51
N THR A 63 12.67 7.76 -7.17
CA THR A 63 13.69 7.38 -8.17
C THR A 63 13.31 6.16 -9.00
N HIS A 64 12.12 5.61 -8.78
CA HIS A 64 11.69 4.41 -9.46
C HIS A 64 11.14 4.65 -10.88
N LYS A 65 11.76 3.99 -11.87
CA LYS A 65 11.41 4.10 -13.31
C LYS A 65 10.72 2.85 -13.90
N HIS A 66 10.50 1.81 -13.10
CA HIS A 66 10.01 0.50 -13.58
C HIS A 66 8.66 0.12 -12.95
N GLY A 67 8.24 -1.15 -12.98
CA GLY A 67 7.06 -1.64 -12.24
C GLY A 67 7.39 -2.05 -10.80
N ILE A 68 6.39 -2.12 -9.90
CA ILE A 68 6.54 -2.42 -8.46
C ILE A 68 7.35 -3.69 -8.20
N LYS A 69 7.13 -4.77 -8.97
CA LYS A 69 7.89 -6.00 -8.84
C LYS A 69 9.39 -5.79 -9.08
N ALA A 70 9.76 -5.03 -10.11
CA ALA A 70 11.16 -4.81 -10.47
C ALA A 70 11.88 -3.99 -9.39
N THR A 71 11.21 -3.03 -8.78
CA THR A 71 11.81 -2.22 -7.72
C THR A 71 11.84 -2.89 -6.36
N ARG A 72 10.85 -3.72 -6.05
CA ARG A 72 10.95 -4.64 -4.92
C ARG A 72 12.19 -5.53 -5.06
N LEU A 73 12.46 -6.06 -6.26
CA LEU A 73 13.66 -6.87 -6.52
C LEU A 73 14.94 -6.04 -6.42
N GLN A 74 14.95 -4.82 -6.96
CA GLN A 74 16.08 -3.90 -6.83
C GLN A 74 16.40 -3.61 -5.36
N ALA A 75 15.40 -3.38 -4.51
CA ALA A 75 15.59 -3.23 -3.06
C ALA A 75 16.08 -4.51 -2.38
N GLY A 76 15.91 -5.68 -3.00
CA GLY A 76 16.50 -6.94 -2.55
C GLY A 76 17.96 -7.13 -2.98
N TRP A 77 18.44 -6.40 -4.00
CA TRP A 77 19.78 -6.57 -4.58
C TRP A 77 20.73 -5.40 -4.31
N ASP A 78 20.20 -4.20 -4.09
CA ASP A 78 20.94 -2.97 -3.86
C ASP A 78 20.60 -2.45 -2.45
N HIS A 79 21.59 -2.50 -1.55
CA HIS A 79 21.43 -2.09 -0.16
C HIS A 79 21.22 -0.58 -0.02
N ASP A 80 21.87 0.23 -0.83
CA ASP A 80 21.70 1.69 -0.80
C ASP A 80 20.32 2.07 -1.30
N TYR A 81 19.80 1.33 -2.29
CA TYR A 81 18.42 1.48 -2.73
C TYR A 81 17.42 1.05 -1.64
N LEU A 82 17.67 -0.05 -0.95
CA LEU A 82 16.85 -0.50 0.18
C LEU A 82 16.76 0.58 1.27
N LEU A 83 17.90 1.13 1.69
CA LEU A 83 17.94 2.20 2.70
C LEU A 83 17.17 3.44 2.25
N ARG A 84 17.25 3.79 0.96
CA ARG A 84 16.43 4.87 0.38
C ARG A 84 14.95 4.58 0.49
N VAL A 85 14.49 3.37 0.16
CA VAL A 85 13.08 2.97 0.26
C VAL A 85 12.62 3.01 1.72
N LEU A 86 13.42 2.50 2.66
CA LEU A 86 13.09 2.50 4.09
C LEU A 86 13.02 3.92 4.67
N GLY A 87 13.93 4.80 4.26
CA GLY A 87 13.94 6.23 4.62
C GLY A 87 12.97 7.10 3.81
N ALA A 88 12.16 6.53 2.90
CA ALA A 88 11.22 7.31 2.08
C ALA A 88 10.14 8.00 2.93
N MET A 89 9.75 7.39 4.04
CA MET A 89 8.78 7.97 4.99
C MET A 89 9.32 9.22 5.69
N GLU A 90 10.59 9.23 6.07
CA GLU A 90 11.23 10.39 6.72
C GLU A 90 11.27 11.58 5.76
N ARG A 91 11.58 11.33 4.49
CA ARG A 91 11.52 12.35 3.44
C ARG A 91 10.10 12.88 3.22
N TYR A 92 9.09 12.01 3.27
CA TYR A 92 7.69 12.44 3.24
C TYR A 92 7.34 13.35 4.43
N ALA A 93 7.78 13.00 5.64
CA ALA A 93 7.55 13.81 6.84
C ALA A 93 8.23 15.18 6.79
N LEU A 94 9.46 15.25 6.25
CA LEU A 94 10.22 16.50 6.11
C LEU A 94 9.72 17.39 4.97
N GLN A 95 9.10 16.81 3.94
CA GLN A 95 8.57 17.52 2.77
C GLN A 95 7.09 17.87 2.90
N SER A 96 6.45 17.43 3.98
CA SER A 96 5.04 17.71 4.27
C SER A 96 4.91 19.15 4.78
N PRO A 97 4.01 20.00 4.21
CA PRO A 97 3.75 21.36 4.69
C PRO A 97 3.05 21.41 6.07
N LEU A 98 2.93 20.25 6.74
CA LEU A 98 2.06 20.00 7.88
C LEU A 98 2.88 19.28 8.96
N GLY A 99 3.99 19.88 9.40
CA GLY A 99 4.94 19.28 10.35
C GLY A 99 4.35 18.85 11.70
N ASP A 100 3.14 19.33 12.05
CA ASP A 100 2.55 19.15 13.38
C ASP A 100 1.12 18.57 13.39
N ALA A 101 0.56 18.13 12.25
CA ALA A 101 -0.83 17.66 12.24
C ALA A 101 -0.99 16.21 12.72
N PRO A 102 -2.07 15.90 13.46
CA PRO A 102 -2.31 14.56 13.96
C PRO A 102 -2.51 13.56 12.82
N ILE A 103 -1.96 12.35 13.02
CA ILE A 103 -1.90 11.20 12.10
C ILE A 103 -3.28 10.79 11.54
N SER A 104 -4.37 11.31 12.09
CA SER A 104 -5.76 11.03 11.70
C SER A 104 -6.30 11.88 10.53
N ALA A 105 -5.56 12.87 10.01
CA ALA A 105 -6.05 13.70 8.91
C ALA A 105 -5.93 12.96 7.55
N PRO A 106 -7.01 12.83 6.77
CA PRO A 106 -6.94 12.20 5.45
C PRO A 106 -6.09 13.06 4.48
N PRO A 107 -5.32 12.44 3.56
CA PRO A 107 -4.46 13.17 2.64
C PRO A 107 -5.27 14.08 1.71
N PRO A 108 -4.73 15.24 1.29
CA PRO A 108 -5.41 16.14 0.38
C PRO A 108 -5.66 15.47 -0.97
N ARG A 109 -6.81 15.82 -1.58
CA ARG A 109 -7.25 15.35 -2.91
C ARG A 109 -6.33 15.83 -4.02
#